data_AF-A0A2V1DK58-F1
#
_entry.id   AF-A0A2V1DK58-F1
#
_cell.length_a   1.000
_cell.length_b   1.000
_cell.length_c   1.000
_cell.angle_alpha   90.00
_cell.angle_beta   90.00
_cell.angle_gamma   90.00
#
_symmetry.space_group_name_H-M   'P 1'
#
loop_
_entity.id
_entity.type
_entity.pdbx_description
1 polymer ?
#
loop_
_entity_poly.entity_id
_entity_poly.type
_entity_poly.pdbx_seq_one_letter_code
_entity_poly.pdbx_strand_id
1 'polypeptide(L)'
;MSLVNFAHVCSHLQNASKARLGLTSIPVSKLHVNLALGLQREGFVSSVTLGGQAPPRPYILQNTLSPEEHEKIAEKLAHEPWNAYPSRSEDDAPLGKEQVFEVNVPRNPAQRRLWLGLKYWNNEPVLKNMKLLSKPTRRIWVTSEDLAKITRTRHAGYIKGMTHPGECVFLTTDRGILEARECVERRIGGMVLCRVW
;
A
#
# COMPACT_ATOMS: atom_id res chain seq x y z
N MET A 1 -19.51 -3.09 1.84
CA MET A 1 -18.42 -2.85 0.87
C MET A 1 -19.02 -2.15 -0.36
N SER A 2 -18.55 -0.96 -0.74
CA SER A 2 -18.98 -0.31 -2.00
C SER A 2 -18.03 -0.69 -3.12
N LEU A 3 -18.50 -1.53 -4.07
CA LEU A 3 -17.72 -1.87 -5.27
C LEU A 3 -17.59 -0.69 -6.23
N VAL A 4 -18.46 0.32 -6.14
CA VAL A 4 -18.38 1.55 -6.94
C VAL A 4 -17.15 2.36 -6.54
N ASN A 5 -16.99 2.62 -5.24
CA ASN A 5 -15.81 3.32 -4.72
C ASN A 5 -14.54 2.54 -5.00
N PHE A 6 -14.61 1.21 -4.91
CA PHE A 6 -13.49 0.36 -5.25
C PHE A 6 -13.09 0.46 -6.73
N ALA A 7 -14.06 0.52 -7.65
CA ALA A 7 -13.80 0.75 -9.07
C ALA A 7 -13.08 2.09 -9.32
N HIS A 8 -13.50 3.16 -8.63
CA HIS A 8 -12.83 4.46 -8.70
C HIS A 8 -11.38 4.39 -8.22
N VAL A 9 -11.12 3.67 -7.12
CA VAL A 9 -9.75 3.44 -6.62
C VAL A 9 -8.91 2.67 -7.64
N CYS A 10 -9.44 1.60 -8.25
CA CYS A 10 -8.71 0.85 -9.28
C CYS A 10 -8.31 1.72 -10.47
N SER A 11 -9.23 2.54 -10.97
CA SER A 11 -8.97 3.48 -12.07
C SER A 11 -7.98 4.57 -11.66
N HIS A 12 -8.12 5.09 -10.44
CA HIS A 12 -7.24 6.12 -9.90
C HIS A 12 -5.79 5.62 -9.78
N LEU A 13 -5.56 4.41 -9.26
CA LEU A 13 -4.20 3.83 -9.14
C LEU A 13 -3.56 3.60 -10.51
N GLN A 14 -4.34 3.17 -11.51
CA GLN A 14 -3.84 3.05 -12.88
C GLN A 14 -3.47 4.41 -13.47
N ASN A 15 -4.30 5.43 -13.28
CA ASN A 15 -4.01 6.78 -13.76
C ASN A 15 -2.78 7.37 -13.08
N ALA A 16 -2.65 7.21 -11.76
CA ALA A 16 -1.49 7.66 -10.99
C ALA A 16 -0.20 6.98 -11.44
N SER A 17 -0.25 5.66 -11.70
CA SER A 17 0.90 4.89 -12.19
C SER A 17 1.30 5.29 -13.62
N LYS A 18 0.33 5.54 -14.51
CA LYS A 18 0.58 6.07 -15.85
C LYS A 18 1.20 7.46 -15.82
N ALA A 19 0.74 8.31 -14.90
CA ALA A 19 1.25 9.66 -14.69
C ALA A 19 2.60 9.70 -13.94
N ARG A 20 3.17 8.55 -13.57
CA ARG A 20 4.47 8.44 -12.87
C ARG A 20 4.54 9.18 -11.53
N LEU A 21 3.42 9.23 -10.80
CA LEU A 21 3.41 9.82 -9.46
C LEU A 21 4.13 8.93 -8.45
N GLY A 22 5.00 9.48 -7.60
CA GLY A 22 5.68 8.71 -6.55
C GLY A 22 4.75 8.32 -5.39
N LEU A 23 3.79 9.18 -5.08
CA LEU A 23 2.79 8.99 -4.02
C LEU A 23 1.41 9.29 -4.55
N THR A 24 0.42 8.58 -4.02
CA THR A 24 -0.99 8.85 -4.31
C THR A 24 -1.87 8.62 -3.09
N SER A 25 -3.07 9.20 -3.05
CA SER A 25 -3.97 9.09 -1.90
C SER A 25 -5.35 8.55 -2.29
N ILE A 26 -5.85 7.60 -1.52
CA ILE A 26 -7.17 7.00 -1.70
C ILE A 26 -8.06 7.21 -0.46
N PRO A 27 -9.40 7.22 -0.61
CA PRO A 27 -10.29 7.30 0.54
C PRO A 27 -10.09 6.11 1.48
N VAL A 28 -10.13 6.36 2.80
CA VAL A 28 -9.94 5.31 3.79
C VAL A 28 -11.19 4.44 3.90
N SER A 29 -11.03 3.13 3.73
CA SER A 29 -12.05 2.14 4.06
C SER A 29 -11.37 0.83 4.46
N LYS A 30 -12.06 -0.02 5.24
CA LYS A 30 -11.52 -1.34 5.62
C LYS A 30 -11.13 -2.18 4.40
N LEU A 31 -11.91 -2.10 3.31
CA LEU A 31 -11.58 -2.76 2.04
C LEU A 31 -10.27 -2.23 1.46
N HIS A 32 -10.16 -0.91 1.36
CA HIS A 32 -9.01 -0.26 0.73
C HIS A 32 -7.73 -0.51 1.52
N VAL A 33 -7.79 -0.46 2.86
CA VAL A 33 -6.65 -0.75 3.73
C VAL A 33 -6.20 -2.20 3.54
N ASN A 34 -7.11 -3.17 3.66
CA ASN A 34 -6.76 -4.57 3.51
C ASN A 34 -6.20 -4.89 2.12
N LEU A 35 -6.75 -4.28 1.07
CA LEU A 35 -6.23 -4.44 -0.28
C LEU A 35 -4.87 -3.79 -0.45
N ALA A 36 -4.67 -2.57 0.07
CA ALA A 36 -3.38 -1.89 0.00
C ALA A 36 -2.29 -2.68 0.72
N LEU A 37 -2.60 -3.28 1.87
CA LEU A 37 -1.71 -4.19 2.57
C LEU A 37 -1.42 -5.46 1.76
N GLY A 38 -2.44 -6.03 1.09
CA GLY A 38 -2.24 -7.14 0.15
C GLY A 38 -1.33 -6.77 -1.02
N LEU A 39 -1.53 -5.59 -1.62
CA LEU A 39 -0.69 -5.07 -2.69
C LEU A 39 0.75 -4.79 -2.23
N GLN A 40 0.93 -4.37 -0.97
CA GLN A 40 2.25 -4.18 -0.38
C GLN A 40 2.96 -5.52 -0.16
N ARG A 41 2.25 -6.52 0.37
CA ARG A 41 2.78 -7.90 0.58
C ARG A 41 3.21 -8.55 -0.73
N GLU A 42 2.41 -8.40 -1.79
CA GLU A 42 2.75 -8.89 -3.15
C GLU A 42 3.75 -7.97 -3.88
N GLY A 43 4.16 -6.86 -3.28
CA GLY A 43 5.22 -6.01 -3.80
C GLY A 43 4.81 -4.98 -4.85
N PHE A 44 3.52 -4.81 -5.17
CA PHE A 44 3.02 -3.80 -6.12
C PHE A 44 3.16 -2.36 -5.62
N VAL A 45 3.01 -2.16 -4.29
CA VAL A 45 3.06 -0.86 -3.62
C VAL A 45 4.24 -0.84 -2.64
N SER A 46 4.92 0.30 -2.47
CA SER A 46 6.09 0.42 -1.58
C SER A 46 5.69 0.63 -0.13
N SER A 47 4.77 1.57 0.11
CA SER A 47 4.34 1.96 1.45
C SER A 47 2.83 2.18 1.49
N VAL A 48 2.26 1.93 2.67
CA VAL A 48 0.85 2.19 2.99
C VAL A 48 0.83 2.96 4.30
N THR A 49 0.39 4.22 4.25
CA THR A 49 0.44 5.12 5.41
C THR A 49 -0.91 5.81 5.59
N LEU A 50 -1.45 5.79 6.80
CA LEU A 50 -2.64 6.56 7.14
C LEU A 50 -2.23 8.00 7.43
N GLY A 51 -2.92 8.98 6.85
CA GLY A 51 -2.63 10.40 7.07
C GLY A 51 -3.83 11.30 6.84
N GLY A 52 -3.58 12.60 6.80
CA GLY A 52 -4.58 13.61 6.45
C GLY A 52 -4.74 13.81 4.93
N GLN A 53 -5.33 14.95 4.56
CA GLN A 53 -5.48 15.36 3.16
C GLN A 53 -4.17 15.78 2.48
N ALA A 54 -3.20 16.24 3.27
CA ALA A 54 -1.86 16.53 2.80
C ALA A 54 -1.01 15.25 2.75
N PRO A 55 -0.08 15.12 1.77
CA PRO A 55 0.83 14.00 1.71
C PRO A 55 1.69 13.94 2.97
N PRO A 56 1.97 12.74 3.51
CA PRO A 56 2.99 12.60 4.53
C PRO A 56 4.34 13.03 3.93
N ARG A 57 5.22 13.56 4.77
CA ARG A 57 6.60 13.86 4.34
C ARG A 57 7.21 12.59 3.74
N PRO A 58 7.80 12.61 2.54
CA PRO A 58 8.46 11.45 1.96
C PRO A 58 9.54 10.91 2.91
N TYR A 59 9.71 9.60 3.02
CA TYR A 59 10.70 8.98 3.93
C TYR A 59 12.09 9.62 3.86
N ILE A 60 12.57 9.95 2.65
CA ILE A 60 13.86 10.61 2.41
C ILE A 60 13.94 12.00 3.10
N LEU A 61 12.82 12.72 3.17
CA LEU A 61 12.70 14.03 3.82
C LEU A 61 12.17 13.93 5.26
N GLN A 62 11.87 12.72 5.76
CA GLN A 62 11.48 12.56 7.16
C GLN A 62 12.69 12.66 8.10
N ASN A 63 13.89 12.31 7.60
CA ASN A 63 15.14 12.41 8.37
C ASN A 63 15.71 13.84 8.44
N THR A 64 15.18 14.77 7.63
CA THR A 64 15.59 16.16 7.69
C THR A 64 14.76 16.88 8.75
N LEU A 65 15.43 17.31 9.83
CA LEU A 65 14.87 18.23 10.81
C LEU A 65 14.34 19.49 10.11
N SER A 66 13.29 20.08 10.65
CA SER A 66 12.74 21.33 10.13
C SER A 66 13.71 22.50 10.33
N PRO A 67 13.66 23.57 9.52
CA PRO A 67 14.56 24.71 9.67
C PRO A 67 14.60 25.29 11.09
N GLU A 68 13.45 25.38 11.76
CA GLU A 68 13.35 25.84 13.16
C GLU A 68 14.08 24.91 14.15
N GLU A 69 14.06 23.60 13.91
CA GLU A 69 14.80 22.63 14.71
C GLU A 69 16.30 22.71 14.44
N HIS A 70 16.72 23.01 13.20
CA HIS A 70 18.14 23.25 12.88
C HIS A 70 18.65 24.49 13.61
N GLU A 71 17.88 25.57 13.64
CA GLU A 71 18.24 26.80 14.38
C GLU A 71 18.40 26.52 15.87
N LYS A 72 17.45 25.81 16.50
CA LYS A 72 17.55 25.41 17.92
C LYS A 72 18.78 24.55 18.20
N ILE A 73 19.10 23.61 17.31
CA ILE A 73 20.30 22.79 17.44
C ILE A 73 21.55 23.66 17.28
N ALA A 74 21.58 24.58 16.32
CA ALA A 74 22.69 25.49 16.11
C ALA A 74 22.93 26.42 17.31
N GLU A 75 21.86 26.98 17.89
CA GLU A 75 21.92 27.77 19.13
C GLU A 75 22.47 26.94 20.29
N LYS A 76 21.95 25.70 20.46
CA LYS A 76 22.43 24.79 21.50
C LYS A 76 23.92 24.45 21.31
N LEU A 77 24.37 24.22 20.07
CA LEU A 77 25.77 23.96 19.75
C LEU A 77 26.67 25.19 19.93
N ALA A 78 26.14 26.40 19.72
CA ALA A 78 26.88 27.63 19.97
C ALA A 78 27.16 27.82 21.48
N HIS A 79 26.19 27.46 22.33
CA HIS A 79 26.35 27.49 23.79
C HIS A 79 27.16 26.30 24.33
N GLU A 80 26.91 25.10 23.81
CA GLU A 80 27.46 23.83 24.28
C GLU A 80 28.12 23.07 23.11
N PRO A 81 29.29 23.53 22.63
CA PRO A 81 29.92 22.95 21.44
C PRO A 81 30.34 21.50 21.61
N TRP A 82 30.52 21.02 22.86
CA TRP A 82 30.84 19.62 23.15
C TRP A 82 29.70 18.65 22.79
N ASN A 83 28.45 19.12 22.65
CA ASN A 83 27.33 18.29 22.20
C ASN A 83 27.40 17.92 20.70
N ALA A 84 28.25 18.59 19.90
CA ALA A 84 28.46 18.24 18.50
C ALA A 84 29.19 16.89 18.33
N TYR A 85 29.93 16.48 19.36
CA TYR A 85 30.72 15.26 19.35
C TYR A 85 29.98 14.19 20.14
N PRO A 86 29.75 13.00 19.56
CA PRO A 86 29.07 11.92 20.26
C PRO A 86 29.97 11.45 21.42
N SER A 87 29.56 11.77 22.65
CA SER A 87 30.07 11.07 23.82
C SER A 87 29.33 9.74 23.91
N ARG A 88 30.07 8.64 24.15
CA ARG A 88 29.48 7.32 24.23
C ARG A 88 28.65 7.24 25.51
N SER A 89 27.33 7.37 25.38
CA SER A 89 26.39 7.27 26.50
C SER A 89 25.93 5.82 26.65
N GLU A 90 25.53 5.41 27.86
CA GLU A 90 25.00 4.05 28.11
C GLU A 90 23.71 3.76 27.32
N ASP A 91 23.01 4.81 26.86
CA ASP A 91 21.77 4.76 26.08
C ASP A 91 21.97 4.62 24.55
N ASP A 92 23.22 4.61 24.06
CA ASP A 92 23.52 4.43 22.64
C ASP A 92 23.40 2.94 22.27
N ALA A 93 22.19 2.52 21.95
CA ALA A 93 21.95 1.23 21.34
C ALA A 93 22.89 1.07 20.12
N PRO A 94 23.58 -0.08 19.96
CA PRO A 94 24.56 -0.28 18.88
C PRO A 94 23.98 -0.14 17.47
N LEU A 95 22.64 -0.17 17.34
CA LEU A 95 21.89 -0.04 16.10
C LEU A 95 21.21 1.33 15.92
N GLY A 96 21.46 2.29 16.82
CA GLY A 96 20.75 3.58 16.86
C GLY A 96 19.33 3.46 17.43
N LYS A 97 18.66 4.60 17.63
CA LYS A 97 17.24 4.65 18.04
C LYS A 97 16.34 4.43 16.83
N GLU A 98 15.33 3.58 16.97
CA GLU A 98 14.33 3.36 15.92
C GLU A 98 13.59 4.68 15.67
N GLN A 99 13.69 5.21 14.45
CA GLN A 99 13.01 6.45 14.08
C GLN A 99 11.53 6.15 13.84
N VAL A 100 10.73 6.31 14.89
CA VAL A 100 9.27 6.23 14.78
C VAL A 100 8.76 7.56 14.23
N PHE A 101 8.37 7.59 12.97
CA PHE A 101 7.79 8.79 12.37
C PHE A 101 6.36 8.99 12.88
N GLU A 102 6.14 10.06 13.64
CA GLU A 102 4.79 10.48 14.02
C GLU A 102 4.05 11.04 12.80
N VAL A 103 3.22 10.20 12.17
CA VAL A 103 2.30 10.67 11.14
C VAL A 103 1.10 11.30 11.84
N ASN A 104 0.89 12.61 11.65
CA ASN A 104 -0.30 13.29 12.17
C ASN A 104 -1.55 12.76 11.46
N VAL A 105 -2.31 11.92 12.16
CA VAL A 105 -3.60 11.39 11.69
C VAL A 105 -4.71 12.26 12.27
N PRO A 106 -5.52 12.94 11.42
CA PRO A 106 -6.63 13.75 11.91
C PRO A 106 -7.60 12.94 12.76
N ARG A 107 -8.11 13.56 13.84
CA ARG A 107 -9.16 12.95 14.68
C ARG A 107 -10.43 12.69 13.86
N ASN A 108 -10.78 13.61 12.96
CA ASN A 108 -11.95 13.48 12.09
C ASN A 108 -11.72 12.42 10.99
N PRO A 109 -12.50 11.32 10.94
CA PRO A 109 -12.37 10.29 9.91
C PRO A 109 -12.56 10.81 8.47
N ALA A 110 -13.38 11.84 8.26
CA ALA A 110 -13.64 12.40 6.93
C ALA A 110 -12.42 13.10 6.31
N GLN A 111 -11.49 13.57 7.15
CA GLN A 111 -10.25 14.20 6.71
C GLN A 111 -9.12 13.20 6.47
N ARG A 112 -9.32 11.91 6.82
CA ARG A 112 -8.30 10.88 6.67
C ARG A 112 -8.20 10.40 5.23
N ARG A 113 -6.97 10.19 4.78
CA ARG A 113 -6.65 9.55 3.50
C ARG A 113 -5.64 8.44 3.72
N LEU A 114 -5.67 7.44 2.86
CA LEU A 114 -4.67 6.39 2.81
C LEU A 114 -3.68 6.74 1.71
N TRP A 115 -2.44 6.99 2.11
CA TRP A 115 -1.34 7.32 1.21
C TRP A 115 -0.60 6.06 0.80
N LEU A 116 -0.35 5.93 -0.50
CA LEU A 116 0.26 4.76 -1.13
C LEU A 116 1.50 5.19 -1.91
N GLY A 117 2.63 4.53 -1.64
CA GLY A 117 3.87 4.68 -2.41
C GLY A 117 3.84 3.83 -3.67
N LEU A 118 3.87 4.46 -4.85
CA LEU A 118 3.89 3.73 -6.12
C LEU A 118 5.32 3.33 -6.48
N LYS A 119 5.48 2.13 -7.05
CA LYS A 119 6.78 1.60 -7.46
C LYS A 119 6.98 1.70 -8.96
N TYR A 120 8.22 2.00 -9.33
CA TYR A 120 8.70 2.05 -10.70
C TYR A 120 10.03 1.32 -10.79
N TRP A 121 10.19 0.51 -11.84
CA TRP A 121 11.40 -0.25 -12.09
C TRP A 121 11.70 -0.25 -13.60
N ASN A 122 12.96 -0.08 -13.99
CA ASN A 122 13.38 -0.02 -15.40
C ASN A 122 12.53 0.94 -16.25
N ASN A 123 12.23 2.13 -15.73
CA ASN A 123 11.35 3.10 -16.37
C ASN A 123 9.94 2.58 -16.67
N GLU A 124 9.42 1.58 -15.96
CA GLU A 124 8.05 1.08 -16.06
C GLU A 124 7.36 1.07 -14.67
N PRO A 125 6.04 1.31 -14.58
CA PRO A 125 5.33 1.12 -13.31
C PRO A 125 5.24 -0.36 -12.98
N VAL A 126 5.41 -0.71 -11.69
CA VAL A 126 5.23 -2.09 -11.22
C VAL A 126 3.74 -2.47 -11.23
N LEU A 127 2.87 -1.52 -10.88
CA LEU A 127 1.41 -1.66 -11.01
C LEU A 127 0.98 -1.07 -12.36
N LYS A 128 0.98 -1.89 -13.42
CA LYS A 128 0.64 -1.44 -14.78
C LYS A 128 -0.87 -1.40 -14.99
N ASN A 129 -1.54 -2.48 -14.62
CA ASN A 129 -2.97 -2.69 -14.82
C ASN A 129 -3.63 -3.16 -13.53
N MET A 130 -4.83 -2.63 -13.28
CA MET A 130 -5.67 -3.04 -12.16
C MET A 130 -7.10 -3.18 -12.64
N LYS A 131 -7.45 -4.39 -13.12
CA LYS A 131 -8.78 -4.64 -13.69
C LYS A 131 -9.74 -5.13 -12.62
N LEU A 132 -10.88 -4.47 -12.50
CA LEU A 132 -11.98 -4.91 -11.66
C LEU A 132 -12.65 -6.15 -12.28
N LEU A 133 -12.81 -7.21 -11.48
CA LEU A 133 -13.50 -8.44 -11.91
C LEU A 133 -14.97 -8.42 -11.45
N SER A 134 -15.23 -8.33 -10.14
CA SER A 134 -16.60 -8.12 -9.64
C SER A 134 -17.02 -6.67 -9.77
N LYS A 135 -18.02 -6.42 -10.61
CA LYS A 135 -18.64 -5.10 -10.78
C LYS A 135 -19.82 -4.93 -9.80
N PRO A 136 -20.23 -3.70 -9.48
CA PRO A 136 -21.44 -3.46 -8.67
C PRO A 136 -22.68 -4.15 -9.24
N THR A 137 -22.82 -4.18 -10.57
CA THR A 137 -23.92 -4.81 -11.30
C THR A 137 -23.83 -6.33 -11.34
N ARG A 138 -22.62 -6.90 -11.23
CA ARG A 138 -22.38 -8.34 -11.30
C ARG A 138 -21.21 -8.75 -10.43
N ARG A 139 -21.52 -9.36 -9.29
CA ARG A 139 -20.54 -9.92 -8.36
C ARG A 139 -20.22 -11.37 -8.74
N ILE A 140 -18.94 -11.72 -8.71
CA ILE A 140 -18.45 -13.05 -9.10
C ILE A 140 -17.86 -13.72 -7.87
N TRP A 141 -18.46 -14.83 -7.48
CA TRP A 141 -18.01 -15.70 -6.40
C TRP A 141 -17.36 -16.95 -6.98
N VAL A 142 -16.27 -17.39 -6.38
CA VAL A 142 -15.51 -18.56 -6.85
C VAL A 142 -15.16 -19.47 -5.69
N THR A 143 -15.12 -20.78 -5.98
CA THR A 143 -14.66 -21.82 -5.06
C THR A 143 -13.14 -21.92 -5.09
N SER A 144 -12.55 -22.61 -4.11
CA SER A 144 -11.11 -22.89 -4.07
C SER A 144 -10.66 -23.77 -5.24
N GLU A 145 -11.51 -24.69 -5.71
CA GLU A 145 -11.24 -25.53 -6.87
C GLU A 145 -11.18 -24.72 -8.17
N ASP A 146 -12.07 -23.75 -8.32
CA ASP A 146 -12.07 -22.85 -9.48
C ASP A 146 -10.86 -21.91 -9.46
N LEU A 147 -10.46 -21.45 -8.27
CA LEU A 147 -9.21 -20.70 -8.11
C LEU A 147 -7.99 -21.54 -8.50
N ALA A 148 -7.95 -22.81 -8.12
CA ALA A 148 -6.86 -23.70 -8.51
C ALA A 148 -6.77 -23.86 -10.05
N LYS A 149 -7.90 -23.85 -10.76
CA LYS A 149 -7.93 -23.81 -12.23
C LYS A 149 -7.39 -22.48 -12.76
N ILE A 150 -7.86 -21.35 -12.20
CA ILE A 150 -7.47 -19.98 -12.61
C ILE A 150 -5.96 -19.75 -12.47
N THR A 151 -5.39 -20.14 -11.32
CA THR A 151 -3.94 -20.03 -11.05
C THR A 151 -3.11 -20.86 -12.01
N ARG A 152 -3.62 -22.01 -12.49
CA ARG A 152 -2.98 -22.89 -13.49
C ARG A 152 -3.31 -22.50 -14.93
N THR A 153 -3.60 -21.22 -15.18
CA THR A 153 -3.89 -20.66 -16.51
C THR A 153 -5.16 -21.23 -17.17
N ARG A 154 -5.98 -22.01 -16.46
CA ARG A 154 -7.25 -22.52 -16.99
C ARG A 154 -8.39 -21.55 -16.69
N HIS A 155 -9.39 -21.54 -17.56
CA HIS A 155 -10.59 -20.75 -17.37
C HIS A 155 -11.51 -21.41 -16.34
N ALA A 156 -12.16 -20.62 -15.49
CA ALA A 156 -13.20 -21.10 -14.59
C ALA A 156 -14.37 -20.09 -14.57
N GLY A 157 -15.54 -20.56 -14.99
CA GLY A 157 -16.73 -19.71 -15.14
C GLY A 157 -16.45 -18.48 -16.02
N TYR A 158 -16.65 -17.29 -15.44
CA TYR A 158 -16.49 -16.01 -16.13
C TYR A 158 -15.06 -15.44 -16.07
N ILE A 159 -14.15 -16.09 -15.36
CA ILE A 159 -12.80 -15.57 -15.11
C ILE A 159 -11.81 -16.35 -15.98
N LYS A 160 -11.00 -15.61 -16.74
CA LYS A 160 -9.92 -16.17 -17.55
C LYS A 160 -8.81 -16.72 -16.66
N GLY A 161 -8.01 -17.65 -17.16
CA GLY A 161 -6.78 -18.05 -16.46
C GLY A 161 -5.84 -16.87 -16.20
N MET A 162 -4.95 -17.01 -15.23
CA MET A 162 -3.83 -16.08 -15.05
C MET A 162 -2.77 -16.40 -16.10
N THR A 163 -2.43 -15.42 -16.94
CA THR A 163 -1.57 -15.62 -18.11
C THR A 163 -0.27 -14.82 -18.01
N HIS A 164 -0.25 -13.73 -17.25
CA HIS A 164 0.93 -12.90 -17.13
C HIS A 164 1.77 -13.36 -15.92
N PRO A 165 3.10 -13.45 -16.07
CA PRO A 165 4.00 -13.62 -14.92
C PRO A 165 3.82 -12.46 -13.93
N GLY A 166 3.76 -12.76 -12.63
CA GLY A 166 3.53 -11.75 -11.59
C GLY A 166 2.09 -11.24 -11.51
N GLU A 167 1.16 -11.79 -12.29
CA GLU A 167 -0.26 -11.49 -12.15
C GLU A 167 -0.76 -12.00 -10.78
N CYS A 168 -1.54 -11.16 -10.10
CA CYS A 168 -2.19 -11.49 -8.83
C CYS A 168 -3.69 -11.20 -8.93
N VAL A 169 -4.49 -12.07 -8.32
CA VAL A 169 -5.94 -11.92 -8.22
C VAL A 169 -6.30 -11.82 -6.76
N PHE A 170 -6.91 -10.71 -6.35
CA PHE A 170 -7.32 -10.48 -4.98
C PHE A 170 -8.79 -10.84 -4.78
N LEU A 171 -9.08 -11.50 -3.67
CA LEU A 171 -10.41 -11.94 -3.27
C LEU A 171 -10.78 -11.37 -1.91
N THR A 172 -12.07 -11.10 -1.69
CA THR A 172 -12.60 -10.95 -0.33
C THR A 172 -13.15 -12.28 0.13
N THR A 173 -12.64 -12.73 1.28
CA THR A 173 -13.00 -13.98 1.96
C THR A 173 -13.54 -13.66 3.36
N ASP A 174 -13.97 -14.68 4.08
CA ASP A 174 -14.29 -14.64 5.51
C ASP A 174 -13.08 -14.23 6.36
N ARG A 175 -11.85 -14.57 5.94
CA ARG A 175 -10.59 -14.25 6.63
C ARG A 175 -9.92 -12.96 6.15
N GLY A 176 -10.61 -12.15 5.36
CA GLY A 176 -10.09 -10.87 4.84
C GLY A 176 -9.77 -10.91 3.35
N ILE A 177 -8.91 -9.99 2.91
CA ILE A 177 -8.50 -9.91 1.50
C ILE A 177 -7.23 -10.72 1.31
N LEU A 178 -7.30 -11.73 0.45
CA LEU A 178 -6.22 -12.67 0.18
C LEU A 178 -5.98 -12.77 -1.32
N GLU A 179 -4.77 -13.19 -1.69
CA GLU A 179 -4.42 -13.49 -3.08
C GLU A 179 -4.91 -14.91 -3.46
N ALA A 180 -5.15 -15.15 -4.75
CA ALA A 180 -5.74 -16.40 -5.25
C ALA A 180 -4.96 -17.66 -4.85
N ARG A 181 -3.63 -17.64 -4.87
CA ARG A 181 -2.76 -18.75 -4.44
C ARG A 181 -2.89 -18.99 -2.93
N GLU A 182 -2.89 -17.93 -2.12
CA GLU A 182 -3.14 -18.04 -0.67
C GLU A 182 -4.53 -18.64 -0.36
N CYS A 183 -5.54 -18.29 -1.15
CA CYS A 183 -6.88 -18.89 -1.07
C CYS A 183 -6.88 -20.39 -1.43
N VAL A 184 -6.14 -20.78 -2.47
CA VAL A 184 -6.01 -22.19 -2.90
C VAL A 184 -5.31 -23.02 -1.83
N GLU A 185 -4.21 -22.50 -1.26
CA GLU A 185 -3.46 -23.16 -0.18
C GLU A 185 -4.35 -23.39 1.05
N ARG A 186 -5.14 -22.39 1.42
CA ARG A 186 -6.05 -22.46 2.57
C ARG A 186 -7.38 -23.17 2.27
N ARG A 187 -7.63 -23.54 1.02
CA ARG A 187 -8.89 -24.11 0.52
C ARG A 187 -10.12 -23.24 0.80
N ILE A 188 -9.97 -21.92 0.65
CA ILE A 188 -11.03 -20.93 0.89
C ILE A 188 -11.47 -20.31 -0.44
N GLY A 189 -12.79 -20.16 -0.61
CA GLY A 189 -13.39 -19.43 -1.72
C GLY A 189 -13.74 -17.98 -1.34
N GLY A 190 -14.25 -17.21 -2.29
CA GLY A 190 -14.66 -15.84 -2.00
C GLY A 190 -15.16 -15.07 -3.20
N MET A 191 -15.45 -13.79 -3.00
CA MET A 191 -15.80 -12.88 -4.09
C MET A 191 -14.52 -12.30 -4.67
N VAL A 192 -14.35 -12.40 -5.98
CA VAL A 192 -13.16 -11.91 -6.67
C VAL A 192 -13.24 -10.40 -6.86
N LEU A 193 -12.24 -9.67 -6.38
CA LEU A 193 -12.23 -8.20 -6.43
C LEU A 193 -11.62 -7.70 -7.72
N CYS A 194 -10.31 -7.85 -7.86
CA CYS A 194 -9.54 -7.31 -8.97
C CYS A 194 -8.38 -8.22 -9.35
N ARG A 195 -7.87 -7.98 -10.56
CA ARG A 195 -6.68 -8.60 -11.12
C ARG A 195 -5.64 -7.52 -11.36
N VAL A 196 -4.41 -7.75 -10.92
CA VAL A 196 -3.32 -6.77 -10.92
C VAL A 196 -2.07 -7.38 -11.55
N TRP A 197 -1.39 -6.64 -12.42
CA TRP A 197 -0.11 -6.99 -13.06
C TRP A 197 0.54 -5.75 -13.69
#